data_AF-A0A172Y420-F1
#
_entry.id   AF-A0A172Y420-F1
#
_cell.length_a   1.000
_cell.length_b   1.000
_cell.length_c   1.000
_cell.angle_alpha   90.00
_cell.angle_beta   90.00
_cell.angle_gamma   90.00
#
_symmetry.space_group_name_H-M   'P 1'
#
loop_
_entity.id
_entity.type
_entity.pdbx_description
1 polymer ?
#
loop_
_entity_poly.entity_id
_entity_poly.type
_entity_poly.pdbx_seq_one_letter_code
_entity_poly.pdbx_strand_id
1 'polypeptide(L)'
;MLGAISQILTYVVPFLLVLTLVVTVHELGHFLTARAFGVKMDRFAIGFGRALFKRTDKHGVEWRVGWLPLGGYVKFSGDLDATGVPDRAGLEAMRKQLVAAHGPGAERDYLYFKPLWQRALVVAGGPFANFVLAIFIFTLLFSLVGVELRPARVMQVQAGSPAAAAGFQQGDLITHVNGKLISDGGEVTRVVALSSGDPVRFTVERGDRAVELTATPERRVETDRIAGRVSVGRIGLALGSTRDEIRHVRYGPVAAVGQGVRETGAILNTTLTYIGRIFTGRESGDQFSGPLGIAKASGALTNAAVAANPEPWAIVRNLLLTLTSFAAILSVGIGFLNLMPIPVLDGGHLLFYAYEAVARRPMAARVQEAGYRVGLALLAGLMLFATWNDLQKLNLFKFLGGLVS
;
A
#
# COMPACT_ATOMS: atom_id res chain seq x y z
N MET A 1 -3.92 17.66 -29.08
CA MET A 1 -2.60 17.23 -28.56
C MET A 1 -2.24 17.87 -27.22
N LEU A 2 -2.40 19.19 -27.04
CA LEU A 2 -2.11 19.88 -25.76
C LEU A 2 -2.90 19.33 -24.55
N GLY A 3 -4.18 18.97 -24.73
CA GLY A 3 -4.99 18.35 -23.67
C GLY A 3 -4.51 16.96 -23.24
N ALA A 4 -4.02 16.14 -24.19
CA ALA A 4 -3.50 14.81 -23.89
C ALA A 4 -2.16 14.87 -23.14
N ILE A 5 -1.27 15.78 -23.53
CA ILE A 5 0.01 16.02 -22.84
C ILE A 5 -0.23 16.55 -21.42
N SER A 6 -1.15 17.50 -21.26
CA SER A 6 -1.56 18.02 -19.94
C SER A 6 -2.10 16.91 -19.04
N GLN A 7 -2.95 16.02 -19.56
CA GLN A 7 -3.43 14.88 -18.80
C GLN A 7 -2.28 13.94 -18.43
N ILE A 8 -1.46 13.51 -19.38
CA ILE A 8 -0.31 12.62 -19.08
C ILE A 8 0.57 13.20 -17.97
N LEU A 9 0.88 14.49 -18.02
CA LEU A 9 1.65 15.16 -16.96
C LEU A 9 0.93 15.15 -15.61
N THR A 10 -0.40 15.37 -15.60
CA THR A 10 -1.21 15.43 -14.38
C THR A 10 -1.43 14.07 -13.72
N TYR A 11 -1.43 12.96 -14.49
CA TYR A 11 -1.60 11.60 -13.96
C TYR A 11 -0.26 10.91 -13.67
N VAL A 12 0.71 11.00 -14.58
CA VAL A 12 1.95 10.23 -14.51
C VAL A 12 2.97 10.86 -13.56
N VAL A 13 3.16 12.18 -13.61
CA VAL A 13 4.21 12.83 -12.79
C VAL A 13 3.93 12.66 -11.29
N PRO A 14 2.71 12.94 -10.77
CA PRO A 14 2.44 12.74 -9.34
C PRO A 14 2.56 11.29 -8.91
N PHE A 15 2.13 10.35 -9.76
CA PHE A 15 2.31 8.92 -9.51
C PHE A 15 3.79 8.54 -9.40
N LEU A 16 4.64 8.97 -10.33
CA LEU A 16 6.08 8.69 -10.29
C LEU A 16 6.77 9.31 -9.08
N LEU A 17 6.36 10.52 -8.68
CA LEU A 17 6.88 11.17 -7.48
C LEU A 17 6.55 10.38 -6.21
N VAL A 18 5.28 9.98 -6.05
CA VAL A 18 4.85 9.18 -4.90
C VAL A 18 5.52 7.80 -4.90
N LEU A 19 5.57 7.12 -6.05
CA LEU A 19 6.23 5.82 -6.18
C LEU A 19 7.71 5.91 -5.83
N THR A 20 8.41 6.93 -6.34
CA THR A 20 9.83 7.15 -6.03
C THR A 20 10.05 7.35 -4.54
N LEU A 21 9.22 8.18 -3.90
CA LEU A 21 9.31 8.39 -2.45
C LEU A 21 9.12 7.09 -1.67
N VAL A 22 8.04 6.36 -1.94
CA VAL A 22 7.70 5.14 -1.18
C VAL A 22 8.76 4.06 -1.38
N VAL A 23 9.16 3.78 -2.61
CA VAL A 23 10.19 2.77 -2.88
C VAL A 23 11.55 3.21 -2.32
N THR A 24 11.91 4.49 -2.39
CA THR A 24 13.17 4.96 -1.78
C THR A 24 13.20 4.74 -0.28
N VAL A 25 12.09 4.99 0.42
CA VAL A 25 12.00 4.75 1.86
C VAL A 25 12.05 3.26 2.19
N HIS A 26 11.44 2.43 1.35
CA HIS A 26 11.57 0.97 1.43
C HIS A 26 13.04 0.52 1.30
N GLU A 27 13.75 0.95 0.26
CA GLU A 27 15.18 0.65 0.08
C GLU A 27 16.03 1.19 1.24
N LEU A 28 15.68 2.37 1.75
CA LEU A 28 16.34 2.96 2.91
C LEU A 28 16.18 2.07 4.15
N GLY A 29 15.03 1.40 4.31
CA GLY A 29 14.80 0.43 5.38
C GLY A 29 15.78 -0.75 5.36
N HIS A 30 15.98 -1.36 4.18
CA HIS A 30 17.00 -2.40 4.01
C HIS A 30 18.40 -1.84 4.30
N PHE A 31 18.72 -0.68 3.74
CA PHE A 31 20.03 -0.04 3.88
C PHE A 31 20.37 0.29 5.33
N LEU A 32 19.48 0.95 6.07
CA LEU A 32 19.70 1.35 7.46
C LEU A 32 19.84 0.13 8.37
N THR A 33 19.03 -0.90 8.14
CA THR A 33 19.10 -2.14 8.93
C THR A 33 20.40 -2.90 8.65
N ALA A 34 20.79 -2.99 7.38
CA ALA A 34 22.05 -3.62 6.98
C ALA A 34 23.27 -2.88 7.53
N ARG A 35 23.21 -1.54 7.50
CA ARG A 35 24.25 -0.68 8.08
C ARG A 35 24.37 -0.85 9.59
N ALA A 36 23.25 -1.01 10.31
CA ALA A 36 23.26 -1.28 11.74
C ALA A 36 23.95 -2.61 12.10
N PHE A 37 23.89 -3.61 11.21
CA PHE A 37 24.59 -4.89 11.38
C PHE A 37 26.00 -4.93 10.78
N GLY A 38 26.51 -3.81 10.27
CA GLY A 38 27.82 -3.75 9.61
C GLY A 38 27.88 -4.68 8.40
N VAL A 39 26.81 -4.73 7.61
CA VAL A 39 26.84 -5.36 6.29
C VAL A 39 27.59 -4.44 5.33
N LYS A 40 28.30 -4.99 4.35
CA LYS A 40 28.97 -4.23 3.29
C LYS A 40 28.00 -4.02 2.13
N MET A 41 27.91 -2.77 1.69
CA MET A 41 27.06 -2.33 0.57
C MET A 41 27.92 -1.56 -0.42
N ASP A 42 27.66 -1.75 -1.71
CA ASP A 42 28.38 -1.04 -2.77
C ASP A 42 27.68 0.27 -3.15
N ARG A 43 26.34 0.27 -3.14
CA ARG A 43 25.54 1.37 -3.69
C ARG A 43 24.17 1.51 -3.04
N PHE A 44 23.74 2.75 -2.85
CA PHE A 44 22.36 3.14 -2.60
C PHE A 44 21.90 4.06 -3.74
N ALA A 45 20.87 3.67 -4.49
CA ALA A 45 20.39 4.43 -5.64
C ALA A 45 18.92 4.83 -5.49
N ILE A 46 18.65 6.11 -5.76
CA ILE A 46 17.31 6.67 -5.96
C ILE A 46 17.11 6.83 -7.46
N GLY A 47 16.14 6.12 -8.02
CA GLY A 47 15.86 6.09 -9.45
C GLY A 47 16.85 5.27 -10.27
N PHE A 48 16.57 5.19 -11.57
CA PHE A 48 17.29 4.36 -12.54
C PHE A 48 17.95 5.21 -13.64
N GLY A 49 18.73 4.57 -14.50
CA GLY A 49 19.41 5.21 -15.64
C GLY A 49 20.61 6.06 -15.21
N ARG A 50 21.14 6.91 -16.12
CA ARG A 50 22.31 7.78 -15.89
C ARG A 50 22.23 8.56 -14.58
N ALA A 51 23.33 8.59 -13.82
CA ALA A 51 23.43 9.36 -12.58
C ALA A 51 23.35 10.86 -12.90
N LEU A 52 22.40 11.56 -12.28
CA LEU A 52 22.36 13.02 -12.19
C LEU A 52 23.34 13.50 -11.12
N PHE A 53 23.35 12.80 -9.98
CA PHE A 53 24.25 13.05 -8.87
C PHE A 53 24.82 11.73 -8.36
N LYS A 54 26.09 11.74 -7.97
CA LYS A 54 26.74 10.62 -7.29
C LYS A 54 27.72 11.12 -6.23
N ARG A 55 27.73 10.49 -5.07
CA ARG A 55 28.65 10.79 -3.98
C ARG A 55 28.96 9.53 -3.18
N THR A 56 30.24 9.26 -2.91
CA THR A 56 30.63 8.15 -2.04
C THR A 56 30.68 8.62 -0.59
N ASP A 57 30.09 7.85 0.33
CA ASP A 57 30.15 8.14 1.75
C ASP A 57 31.45 7.63 2.41
N LYS A 58 31.64 7.96 3.69
CA LYS A 58 32.83 7.55 4.46
C LYS A 58 32.98 6.04 4.64
N HIS A 59 31.94 5.25 4.35
CA HIS A 59 31.95 3.79 4.44
C HIS A 59 32.11 3.14 3.06
N GLY A 60 32.38 3.94 2.01
CA GLY A 60 32.59 3.43 0.66
C GLY A 60 31.31 3.18 -0.14
N VAL A 61 30.12 3.55 0.38
CA VAL A 61 28.85 3.37 -0.32
C VAL A 61 28.65 4.49 -1.34
N GLU A 62 28.41 4.15 -2.61
CA GLU A 62 28.00 5.13 -3.62
C GLU A 62 26.52 5.50 -3.46
N TRP A 63 26.24 6.76 -3.11
CA TRP A 63 24.91 7.36 -3.15
C TRP A 63 24.66 7.96 -4.52
N ARG A 64 23.63 7.50 -5.22
CA ARG A 64 23.31 7.92 -6.59
C ARG A 64 21.87 8.37 -6.72
N VAL A 65 21.66 9.43 -7.49
CA VAL A 65 20.33 9.83 -7.97
C VAL A 65 20.30 9.67 -9.50
N GLY A 66 19.49 8.74 -9.99
CA GLY A 66 19.23 8.51 -11.41
C GLY A 66 18.22 9.50 -11.99
N TRP A 67 18.26 9.69 -13.30
CA TRP A 67 17.33 10.61 -13.97
C TRP A 67 15.91 10.06 -14.11
N LEU A 68 15.73 8.73 -14.01
CA LEU A 68 14.44 8.07 -14.15
C LEU A 68 13.83 7.80 -12.75
N PRO A 69 12.76 8.50 -12.35
CA PRO A 69 12.14 8.38 -11.02
C PRO A 69 11.22 7.15 -10.96
N LEU A 70 11.81 5.96 -11.06
CA LEU A 70 11.12 4.66 -11.03
C LEU A 70 11.54 3.83 -9.82
N GLY A 71 11.57 4.43 -8.62
CA GLY A 71 11.90 3.71 -7.39
C GLY A 71 13.37 3.85 -6.99
N GLY A 72 14.01 2.78 -6.53
CA GLY A 72 15.40 2.77 -6.06
C GLY A 72 15.91 1.34 -5.87
N TYR A 73 17.17 1.19 -5.47
CA TYR A 73 17.72 -0.10 -5.05
C TYR A 73 18.93 0.05 -4.12
N VAL A 74 19.13 -0.94 -3.25
CA VAL A 74 20.38 -1.17 -2.51
C VAL A 74 21.17 -2.30 -3.18
N LYS A 75 22.44 -2.07 -3.49
CA LYS A 75 23.35 -3.13 -3.93
C LYS A 75 24.21 -3.61 -2.76
N PHE A 76 23.95 -4.82 -2.27
CA PHE A 76 24.80 -5.45 -1.28
C PHE A 76 26.09 -5.98 -1.91
N SER A 77 27.21 -5.85 -1.21
CA SER A 77 28.47 -6.37 -1.71
C SER A 77 28.39 -7.90 -1.78
N GLY A 78 28.82 -8.47 -2.91
CA GLY A 78 28.78 -9.92 -3.13
C GLY A 78 27.43 -10.48 -3.60
N ASP A 79 26.41 -9.63 -3.81
CA ASP A 79 25.25 -10.04 -4.61
C ASP A 79 25.68 -10.30 -6.06
N LEU A 80 25.53 -11.54 -6.51
CA LEU A 80 25.60 -11.90 -7.92
C LEU A 80 24.28 -11.46 -8.58
N ASP A 81 24.35 -10.82 -9.74
CA ASP A 81 23.19 -10.21 -10.40
C ASP A 81 21.98 -11.17 -10.50
N ALA A 82 20.82 -10.70 -10.02
CA ALA A 82 19.40 -11.08 -10.19
C ALA A 82 18.94 -12.56 -10.33
N THR A 83 19.79 -13.56 -10.56
CA THR A 83 19.37 -14.95 -10.82
C THR A 83 20.22 -16.01 -10.13
N GLY A 84 21.39 -15.65 -9.60
CA GLY A 84 22.29 -16.61 -8.97
C GLY A 84 22.27 -16.53 -7.44
N VAL A 85 21.28 -17.15 -6.77
CA VAL A 85 21.50 -17.44 -5.35
C VAL A 85 22.59 -18.51 -5.26
N PRO A 86 23.75 -18.22 -4.63
CA PRO A 86 24.83 -19.18 -4.60
C PRO A 86 24.37 -20.42 -3.83
N ASP A 87 24.56 -21.60 -4.40
CA ASP A 87 24.40 -22.84 -3.65
C ASP A 87 25.46 -22.96 -2.56
N ARG A 88 25.42 -24.03 -1.75
CA ARG A 88 26.41 -24.22 -0.68
C ARG A 88 27.84 -24.18 -1.20
N ALA A 89 28.11 -24.78 -2.36
CA ALA A 89 29.43 -24.78 -2.98
C ALA A 89 29.84 -23.38 -3.44
N GLY A 90 28.92 -22.60 -4.02
CA GLY A 90 29.10 -21.22 -4.41
C GLY A 90 29.37 -20.29 -3.22
N LEU A 91 28.65 -20.46 -2.10
CA LEU A 91 28.90 -19.72 -0.85
C LEU A 91 30.26 -20.06 -0.26
N GLU A 92 30.69 -21.33 -0.29
CA GLU A 92 32.02 -21.72 0.18
C GLU A 92 33.14 -21.17 -0.71
N ALA A 93 32.95 -21.20 -2.04
CA ALA A 93 33.89 -20.61 -2.99
C ALA A 93 34.00 -19.09 -2.76
N MET A 94 32.87 -18.40 -2.61
CA MET A 94 32.83 -16.98 -2.29
C MET A 94 33.53 -16.69 -0.96
N ARG A 95 33.28 -17.47 0.10
CA ARG A 95 33.98 -17.33 1.38
C ARG A 95 35.49 -17.44 1.20
N LYS A 96 35.97 -18.45 0.48
CA LYS A 96 37.42 -18.63 0.23
C LYS A 96 38.02 -17.45 -0.53
N GLN A 97 37.34 -16.95 -1.56
CA GLN A 97 37.78 -15.78 -2.33
C GLN A 97 37.84 -14.52 -1.46
N LEU A 98 36.82 -14.29 -0.63
CA LEU A 98 36.76 -13.13 0.26
C LEU A 98 37.88 -13.17 1.30
N VAL A 99 38.10 -14.32 1.93
CA VAL A 99 39.18 -14.53 2.91
C VAL A 99 40.56 -14.37 2.26
N ALA A 100 40.74 -14.86 1.04
CA ALA A 100 42.00 -14.70 0.31
C ALA A 100 42.28 -13.23 -0.07
N ALA A 101 41.25 -12.47 -0.45
CA ALA A 101 41.40 -11.09 -0.90
C ALA A 101 41.48 -10.06 0.24
N HIS A 102 40.78 -10.29 1.35
CA HIS A 102 40.60 -9.29 2.42
C HIS A 102 41.03 -9.78 3.80
N GLY A 103 41.53 -11.02 3.90
CA GLY A 103 41.99 -11.63 5.13
C GLY A 103 40.90 -12.40 5.90
N PRO A 104 41.29 -13.13 6.97
CA PRO A 104 40.38 -13.93 7.77
C PRO A 104 39.27 -13.10 8.42
N GLY A 105 38.02 -13.53 8.31
CA GLY A 105 36.87 -12.88 8.94
C GLY A 105 36.16 -11.84 8.07
N ALA A 106 36.72 -11.48 6.91
CA ALA A 106 36.12 -10.54 5.97
C ALA A 106 34.75 -11.00 5.44
N GLU A 107 34.49 -12.31 5.40
CA GLU A 107 33.21 -12.86 5.00
C GLU A 107 32.06 -12.40 5.91
N ARG A 108 32.35 -12.06 7.17
CA ARG A 108 31.34 -11.64 8.16
C ARG A 108 30.70 -10.31 7.81
N ASP A 109 31.29 -9.52 6.93
CA ASP A 109 30.73 -8.24 6.50
C ASP A 109 29.70 -8.43 5.37
N TYR A 110 29.61 -9.62 4.77
CA TYR A 110 28.73 -9.89 3.63
C TYR A 110 27.40 -10.49 4.11
N LEU A 111 26.29 -10.02 3.52
CA LEU A 111 24.93 -10.36 3.98
C LEU A 111 24.70 -11.87 4.05
N TYR A 112 25.16 -12.63 3.06
CA TYR A 112 25.00 -14.09 2.98
C TYR A 112 25.59 -14.85 4.17
N PHE A 113 26.62 -14.32 4.82
CA PHE A 113 27.30 -14.98 5.94
C PHE A 113 26.91 -14.40 7.31
N LYS A 114 26.01 -13.40 7.35
CA LYS A 114 25.43 -12.93 8.61
C LYS A 114 24.48 -13.99 9.20
N PRO A 115 24.30 -14.02 10.54
CA PRO A 115 23.28 -14.86 11.18
C PRO A 115 21.89 -14.70 10.54
N LEU A 116 21.12 -15.79 10.51
CA LEU A 116 19.80 -15.81 9.85
C LEU A 116 18.85 -14.73 10.36
N TRP A 117 18.85 -14.48 11.66
CA TRP A 117 18.00 -13.43 12.24
C TRP A 117 18.42 -12.03 11.76
N GLN A 118 19.71 -11.77 11.53
CA GLN A 118 20.17 -10.49 10.97
C GLN A 118 19.75 -10.36 9.50
N ARG A 119 19.93 -11.43 8.71
CA ARG A 119 19.47 -11.47 7.31
C ARG A 119 17.97 -11.23 7.21
N ALA A 120 17.19 -11.89 8.07
CA ALA A 120 15.74 -11.71 8.14
C ALA A 120 15.35 -10.29 8.53
N LEU A 121 16.02 -9.67 9.50
CA LEU A 121 15.76 -8.27 9.87
C LEU A 121 16.13 -7.29 8.74
N VAL A 122 17.25 -7.52 8.03
CA VAL A 122 17.63 -6.69 6.88
C VAL A 122 16.56 -6.75 5.79
N VAL A 123 16.08 -7.94 5.46
CA VAL A 123 15.00 -8.14 4.48
C VAL A 123 13.67 -7.55 4.98
N ALA A 124 13.31 -7.74 6.25
CA ALA A 124 12.09 -7.15 6.81
C ALA A 124 12.18 -5.62 6.99
N GLY A 125 13.39 -5.06 7.00
CA GLY A 125 13.66 -3.64 7.21
C GLY A 125 12.99 -2.75 6.18
N GLY A 126 12.95 -3.16 4.91
CA GLY A 126 12.31 -2.39 3.85
C GLY A 126 10.79 -2.29 4.02
N PRO A 127 10.06 -3.42 4.10
CA PRO A 127 8.63 -3.39 4.36
C PRO A 127 8.26 -2.68 5.65
N PHE A 128 9.06 -2.87 6.71
CA PHE A 128 8.85 -2.17 7.99
C PHE A 128 8.99 -0.65 7.85
N ALA A 129 9.99 -0.16 7.11
CA ALA A 129 10.17 1.27 6.87
C ALA A 129 8.96 1.91 6.16
N ASN A 130 8.25 1.17 5.30
CA ASN A 130 7.01 1.63 4.69
C ASN A 130 5.88 1.80 5.72
N PHE A 131 5.69 0.86 6.63
CA PHE A 131 4.70 1.04 7.70
C PHE A 131 5.06 2.23 8.59
N VAL A 132 6.35 2.41 8.92
CA VAL A 132 6.83 3.58 9.67
C VAL A 132 6.56 4.88 8.91
N LEU A 133 6.81 4.92 7.60
CA LEU A 133 6.50 6.08 6.75
C LEU A 133 5.02 6.42 6.77
N ALA A 134 4.15 5.43 6.61
CA ALA A 134 2.71 5.63 6.63
C ALA A 134 2.24 6.21 7.98
N ILE A 135 2.69 5.62 9.10
CA ILE A 135 2.35 6.09 10.45
C ILE A 135 2.85 7.52 10.64
N PHE A 136 4.08 7.82 10.21
CA PHE A 136 4.65 9.16 10.29
C PHE A 136 3.83 10.18 9.49
N ILE A 137 3.47 9.86 8.26
CA ILE A 137 2.66 10.74 7.41
C ILE A 137 1.27 10.97 8.03
N PHE A 138 0.57 9.91 8.46
CA PHE A 138 -0.73 10.07 9.09
C PHE A 138 -0.65 10.88 10.38
N THR A 139 0.39 10.66 11.20
CA THR A 139 0.66 11.47 12.39
C THR A 139 0.78 12.95 12.04
N LEU A 140 1.58 13.27 11.02
CA LEU A 140 1.75 14.64 10.54
C LEU A 140 0.41 15.25 10.11
N LEU A 141 -0.36 14.52 9.29
CA LEU A 141 -1.67 14.97 8.80
C LEU A 141 -2.66 15.20 9.95
N PHE A 142 -2.77 14.26 10.89
CA PHE A 142 -3.68 14.38 12.04
C PHE A 142 -3.26 15.46 13.04
N SER A 143 -1.98 15.78 13.14
CA SER A 143 -1.48 16.87 14.00
C SER A 143 -1.60 18.26 13.36
N LEU A 144 -1.27 18.40 12.08
CA LEU A 144 -1.16 19.70 11.40
C LEU A 144 -2.48 20.10 10.76
N VAL A 145 -3.12 19.17 10.05
CA VAL A 145 -4.39 19.40 9.38
C VAL A 145 -5.51 19.14 10.39
N GLY A 146 -5.51 17.96 11.01
CA GLY A 146 -6.61 17.44 11.81
C GLY A 146 -7.50 16.50 10.99
N VAL A 147 -8.61 16.07 11.59
CA VAL A 147 -9.64 15.27 10.94
C VAL A 147 -11.01 15.91 11.19
N GLU A 148 -11.86 15.87 10.18
CA GLU A 148 -13.28 16.14 10.34
C GLU A 148 -13.96 14.84 10.74
N LEU A 149 -14.36 14.73 12.01
CA LEU A 149 -15.21 13.64 12.46
C LEU A 149 -16.65 13.97 12.07
N ARG A 150 -17.24 13.08 11.27
CA ARG A 150 -18.62 13.18 10.80
C ARG A 150 -19.41 12.04 11.40
N PRO A 151 -20.12 12.25 12.53
CA PRO A 151 -20.92 11.20 13.17
C PRO A 151 -21.87 10.52 12.18
N ALA A 152 -22.06 9.21 12.34
CA ALA A 152 -22.78 8.36 11.42
C ALA A 152 -24.30 8.46 11.60
N ARG A 153 -24.90 9.65 11.38
CA ARG A 153 -26.34 9.84 11.49
C ARG A 153 -27.04 9.41 10.20
N VAL A 154 -28.11 8.66 10.36
CA VAL A 154 -28.96 8.22 9.26
C VAL A 154 -29.83 9.39 8.80
N MET A 155 -29.52 9.93 7.61
CA MET A 155 -30.28 11.02 7.00
C MET A 155 -31.45 10.50 6.17
N GLN A 156 -31.28 9.32 5.57
CA GLN A 156 -32.32 8.67 4.78
C GLN A 156 -32.13 7.16 4.78
N VAL A 157 -33.24 6.43 4.79
CA VAL A 157 -33.28 4.99 4.58
C VAL A 157 -34.00 4.73 3.26
N GLN A 158 -33.34 4.04 2.33
CA GLN A 158 -33.93 3.70 1.05
C GLN A 158 -35.02 2.64 1.23
N ALA A 159 -36.22 2.88 0.67
CA ALA A 159 -37.31 1.91 0.72
C ALA A 159 -36.91 0.60 0.02
N GLY A 160 -37.30 -0.55 0.61
CA GLY A 160 -36.96 -1.87 0.10
C GLY A 160 -35.48 -2.27 0.21
N SER A 161 -34.67 -1.51 0.96
CA SER A 161 -33.27 -1.84 1.18
C SER A 161 -33.05 -2.77 2.39
N PRO A 162 -31.87 -3.40 2.51
CA PRO A 162 -31.52 -4.18 3.71
C PRO A 162 -31.62 -3.38 5.02
N ALA A 163 -31.32 -2.08 5.00
CA ALA A 163 -31.47 -1.24 6.18
C ALA A 163 -32.94 -0.98 6.52
N ALA A 164 -33.81 -0.80 5.53
CA ALA A 164 -35.25 -0.71 5.77
C ALA A 164 -35.79 -2.01 6.39
N ALA A 165 -35.40 -3.17 5.85
CA ALA A 165 -35.78 -4.48 6.37
C ALA A 165 -35.24 -4.73 7.80
N ALA A 166 -34.04 -4.23 8.09
CA ALA A 166 -33.44 -4.29 9.43
C ALA A 166 -34.07 -3.32 10.44
N GLY A 167 -34.94 -2.39 10.00
CA GLY A 167 -35.66 -1.47 10.87
C GLY A 167 -34.90 -0.19 11.23
N PHE A 168 -33.92 0.23 10.41
CA PHE A 168 -33.30 1.55 10.54
C PHE A 168 -34.32 2.66 10.30
N GLN A 169 -34.15 3.78 11.00
CA GLN A 169 -34.99 4.97 10.89
C GLN A 169 -34.14 6.22 10.65
N GLN A 170 -34.76 7.21 10.01
CA GLN A 170 -34.15 8.54 9.89
C GLN A 170 -33.92 9.11 11.30
N GLY A 171 -32.73 9.66 11.52
CA GLY A 171 -32.30 10.21 12.80
C GLY A 171 -31.50 9.24 13.66
N ASP A 172 -31.48 7.93 13.36
CA ASP A 172 -30.63 6.97 14.07
C ASP A 172 -29.16 7.40 14.00
N LEU A 173 -28.45 7.40 15.14
CA LEU A 173 -27.01 7.64 15.20
C LEU A 173 -26.29 6.31 15.40
N ILE A 174 -25.50 5.87 14.42
CA ILE A 174 -24.76 4.61 14.52
C ILE A 174 -23.53 4.83 15.42
N THR A 175 -23.48 4.13 16.55
CA THR A 175 -22.38 4.23 17.51
C THR A 175 -21.44 3.03 17.48
N HIS A 176 -21.95 1.84 17.13
CA HIS A 176 -21.13 0.64 17.02
C HIS A 176 -21.45 -0.16 15.76
N VAL A 177 -20.42 -0.82 15.22
CA VAL A 177 -20.54 -1.79 14.13
C VAL A 177 -19.75 -3.04 14.52
N ASN A 178 -20.41 -4.19 14.55
CA ASN A 178 -19.86 -5.47 15.01
C ASN A 178 -19.19 -5.39 16.39
N GLY A 179 -19.76 -4.59 17.31
CA GLY A 179 -19.24 -4.38 18.66
C GLY A 179 -18.05 -3.40 18.74
N LYS A 180 -17.56 -2.89 17.61
CA LYS A 180 -16.52 -1.85 17.58
C LYS A 180 -17.17 -0.46 17.65
N LEU A 181 -16.71 0.38 18.57
CA LEU A 181 -17.11 1.80 18.65
C LEU A 181 -16.68 2.53 17.37
N ILE A 182 -17.61 3.29 16.79
CA ILE A 182 -17.41 4.10 15.59
C ILE A 182 -17.64 5.57 15.92
N SER A 183 -16.72 6.43 15.51
CA SER A 183 -16.83 7.88 15.68
C SER A 183 -17.04 8.64 14.37
N ASP A 184 -16.94 7.94 13.23
CA ASP A 184 -17.03 8.53 11.89
C ASP A 184 -17.85 7.66 10.93
N GLY A 185 -18.72 8.30 10.14
CA GLY A 185 -19.58 7.64 9.15
C GLY A 185 -18.81 6.98 8.00
N GLY A 186 -17.59 7.42 7.73
CA GLY A 186 -16.69 6.78 6.78
C GLY A 186 -16.30 5.37 7.23
N GLU A 187 -16.12 5.14 8.54
CA GLU A 187 -15.85 3.79 9.05
C GLU A 187 -17.04 2.85 8.85
N VAL A 188 -18.27 3.32 9.11
CA VAL A 188 -19.49 2.54 8.84
C VAL A 188 -19.57 2.17 7.37
N THR A 189 -19.36 3.16 6.49
CA THR A 189 -19.38 2.97 5.03
C THR A 189 -18.35 1.92 4.59
N ARG A 190 -17.12 1.97 5.15
CA ARG A 190 -16.05 1.03 4.85
C ARG A 190 -16.38 -0.40 5.28
N VAL A 191 -16.90 -0.58 6.50
CA VAL A 191 -17.29 -1.92 7.01
C VAL A 191 -18.43 -2.51 6.18
N VAL A 192 -19.46 -1.73 5.88
CA VAL A 192 -20.59 -2.16 5.04
C VAL A 192 -20.13 -2.54 3.63
N ALA A 193 -19.25 -1.73 3.02
CA ALA A 193 -18.74 -1.98 1.67
C ALA A 193 -18.00 -3.32 1.55
N LEU A 194 -17.33 -3.77 2.62
CA LEU A 194 -16.54 -5.00 2.68
C LEU A 194 -17.30 -6.20 3.23
N SER A 195 -18.59 -6.07 3.54
CA SER A 195 -19.39 -7.11 4.21
C SER A 195 -20.54 -7.62 3.34
N SER A 196 -20.43 -7.54 2.01
CA SER A 196 -21.46 -8.02 1.07
C SER A 196 -21.88 -9.47 1.36
N GLY A 197 -23.16 -9.70 1.62
CA GLY A 197 -23.69 -11.04 1.92
C GLY A 197 -23.44 -11.57 3.34
N ASP A 198 -22.66 -10.86 4.17
CA ASP A 198 -22.43 -11.22 5.57
C ASP A 198 -23.25 -10.29 6.49
N PRO A 199 -23.99 -10.81 7.49
CA PRO A 199 -24.75 -9.97 8.42
C PRO A 199 -23.83 -9.03 9.20
N VAL A 200 -24.15 -7.73 9.22
CA VAL A 200 -23.45 -6.72 10.01
C VAL A 200 -24.36 -6.29 11.15
N ARG A 201 -23.85 -6.34 12.39
CA ARG A 201 -24.56 -5.88 13.57
C ARG A 201 -24.24 -4.42 13.83
N PHE A 202 -25.27 -3.63 14.08
CA PHE A 202 -25.19 -2.20 14.34
C PHE A 202 -25.81 -1.91 15.70
N THR A 203 -25.20 -1.01 16.45
CA THR A 203 -25.83 -0.38 17.61
C THR A 203 -26.10 1.07 17.24
N VAL A 204 -27.37 1.47 17.32
CA VAL A 204 -27.82 2.82 17.00
C VAL A 204 -28.45 3.48 18.21
N GLU A 205 -28.22 4.78 18.36
CA GLU A 205 -28.96 5.62 19.29
C GLU A 205 -30.18 6.20 18.57
N ARG A 206 -31.37 5.82 19.05
CA ARG A 206 -32.66 6.31 18.56
C ARG A 206 -33.33 7.09 19.70
N GLY A 207 -33.17 8.42 19.68
CA GLY A 207 -33.45 9.24 20.86
C GLY A 207 -32.51 8.83 22.00
N ASP A 208 -33.07 8.55 23.17
CA ASP A 208 -32.29 8.15 24.37
C ASP A 208 -32.11 6.63 24.52
N ARG A 209 -32.43 5.84 23.49
CA ARG A 209 -32.37 4.38 23.54
C ARG A 209 -31.31 3.84 22.58
N ALA A 210 -30.47 2.94 23.09
CA ALA A 210 -29.62 2.09 22.26
C ALA A 210 -30.45 0.94 21.69
N VAL A 211 -30.43 0.77 20.37
CA VAL A 211 -31.13 -0.29 19.63
C VAL A 211 -30.10 -1.08 18.83
N GLU A 212 -30.14 -2.41 18.94
CA GLU A 212 -29.34 -3.29 18.09
C GLU A 212 -30.12 -3.68 16.84
N LEU A 213 -29.52 -3.46 15.68
CA LEU A 213 -30.08 -3.79 14.37
C LEU A 213 -29.07 -4.66 13.60
N THR A 214 -29.55 -5.62 12.83
CA THR A 214 -28.68 -6.44 11.97
C THR A 214 -29.13 -6.28 10.52
N ALA A 215 -28.23 -5.82 9.66
CA ALA A 215 -28.48 -5.70 8.22
C ALA A 215 -27.42 -6.47 7.45
N THR A 216 -27.84 -7.19 6.40
CA THR A 216 -26.95 -7.89 5.49
C THR A 216 -26.74 -7.04 4.24
N PRO A 217 -25.53 -6.50 3.98
CA PRO A 217 -25.26 -5.69 2.80
C PRO A 217 -25.47 -6.47 1.51
N GLU A 218 -26.16 -5.84 0.56
CA GLU A 218 -26.32 -6.34 -0.80
C GLU A 218 -25.16 -5.89 -1.68
N ARG A 219 -24.67 -6.78 -2.54
CA ARG A 219 -23.65 -6.44 -3.53
C ARG A 219 -24.27 -5.54 -4.61
N ARG A 220 -23.69 -4.36 -4.82
CA ARG A 220 -24.03 -3.48 -5.94
C ARG A 220 -22.78 -3.10 -6.74
N VAL A 221 -22.95 -3.00 -8.04
CA VAL A 221 -21.91 -2.48 -8.94
C VAL A 221 -22.15 -0.99 -9.10
N GLU A 222 -21.17 -0.19 -8.71
CA GLU A 222 -21.21 1.26 -8.78
C GLU A 222 -20.06 1.78 -9.64
N THR A 223 -20.23 2.97 -10.22
CA THR A 223 -19.15 3.65 -10.94
C THR A 223 -18.55 4.71 -10.01
N ASP A 224 -17.42 4.36 -9.41
CA ASP A 224 -16.61 5.29 -8.64
C ASP A 224 -15.87 6.26 -9.57
N ARG A 225 -15.76 7.53 -9.14
CA ARG A 225 -15.13 8.58 -9.94
C ARG A 225 -13.63 8.36 -10.14
N ILE A 226 -12.99 7.65 -9.23
CA ILE A 226 -11.54 7.43 -9.16
C ILE A 226 -11.22 6.00 -9.65
N ALA A 227 -11.83 4.99 -9.02
CA ALA A 227 -11.57 3.57 -9.27
C ALA A 227 -12.35 2.98 -10.46
N GLY A 228 -13.34 3.69 -11.02
CA GLY A 228 -14.19 3.17 -12.09
C GLY A 228 -15.25 2.20 -11.56
N ARG A 229 -15.60 1.16 -12.33
CA ARG A 229 -16.59 0.17 -11.87
C ARG A 229 -16.04 -0.64 -10.69
N VAL A 230 -16.73 -0.55 -9.56
CA VAL A 230 -16.40 -1.26 -8.31
C VAL A 230 -17.61 -2.01 -7.80
N SER A 231 -17.39 -3.13 -7.11
CA SER A 231 -18.46 -3.93 -6.52
C SER A 231 -18.40 -3.79 -5.00
N VAL A 232 -19.42 -3.18 -4.42
CA VAL A 232 -19.44 -2.80 -3.00
C VAL A 232 -20.71 -3.25 -2.33
N GLY A 233 -20.61 -3.56 -1.04
CA GLY A 233 -21.77 -3.81 -0.18
C GLY A 233 -22.53 -2.52 0.10
N ARG A 234 -23.86 -2.59 0.01
CA ARG A 234 -24.78 -1.49 0.35
C ARG A 234 -25.93 -2.01 1.18
N ILE A 235 -26.31 -1.24 2.19
CA ILE A 235 -27.53 -1.47 2.98
C ILE A 235 -28.62 -0.43 2.71
N GLY A 236 -28.37 0.58 1.87
CA GLY A 236 -29.37 1.61 1.53
C GLY A 236 -29.54 2.72 2.58
N LEU A 237 -28.47 3.04 3.32
CA LEU A 237 -28.42 4.20 4.21
C LEU A 237 -27.73 5.38 3.51
N ALA A 238 -28.35 6.55 3.55
CA ALA A 238 -27.66 7.82 3.34
C ALA A 238 -27.19 8.33 4.71
N LEU A 239 -25.89 8.24 4.96
CA LEU A 239 -25.28 8.79 6.17
C LEU A 239 -24.94 10.26 5.95
N GLY A 240 -25.06 11.04 7.00
CA GLY A 240 -24.68 12.44 7.02
C GLY A 240 -24.49 12.94 8.44
N SER A 241 -24.17 14.21 8.55
CA SER A 241 -24.06 14.89 9.84
C SER A 241 -24.61 16.29 9.66
N THR A 242 -25.33 16.77 10.67
CA THR A 242 -25.70 18.19 10.73
C THR A 242 -24.46 19.04 10.95
N ARG A 243 -24.50 20.34 10.58
CA ARG A 243 -23.33 21.22 10.71
C ARG A 243 -22.78 21.27 12.14
N ASP A 244 -23.65 21.18 13.14
CA ASP A 244 -23.29 21.26 14.56
C ASP A 244 -22.65 19.97 15.09
N GLU A 245 -22.80 18.85 14.36
CA GLU A 245 -22.22 17.55 14.70
C GLU A 245 -20.83 17.34 14.11
N ILE A 246 -20.50 18.08 13.05
CA ILE A 246 -19.18 17.98 12.40
C ILE A 246 -18.16 18.58 13.36
N ARG A 247 -17.27 17.73 13.87
CA ARG A 247 -16.20 18.15 14.79
C ARG A 247 -14.87 18.09 14.07
N HIS A 248 -14.24 19.25 13.97
CA HIS A 248 -12.87 19.32 13.47
C HIS A 248 -11.90 19.11 14.63
N VAL A 249 -11.28 17.93 14.69
CA VAL A 249 -10.38 17.53 15.78
C VAL A 249 -8.94 17.57 15.29
N ARG A 250 -8.08 18.33 15.98
CA ARG A 250 -6.62 18.26 15.83
C ARG A 250 -6.04 17.46 16.99
N TYR A 251 -5.24 16.46 16.67
CA TYR A 251 -4.63 15.61 17.68
C TYR A 251 -3.31 16.21 18.13
N GLY A 252 -3.04 16.18 19.45
CA GLY A 252 -1.69 16.44 19.95
C GLY A 252 -0.70 15.38 19.45
N PRO A 253 0.62 15.63 19.47
CA PRO A 253 1.62 14.76 18.83
C PRO A 253 1.51 13.28 19.23
N VAL A 254 1.32 12.99 20.51
CA VAL A 254 1.21 11.61 21.02
C VAL A 254 -0.09 10.94 20.55
N ALA A 255 -1.22 11.65 20.66
CA ALA A 255 -2.51 11.13 20.20
C ALA A 255 -2.54 10.93 18.68
N ALA A 256 -1.85 11.81 17.92
CA ALA A 256 -1.71 11.70 16.48
C ALA A 256 -0.92 10.46 16.06
N VAL A 257 0.12 10.06 16.81
CA VAL A 257 0.82 8.78 16.58
C VAL A 257 -0.13 7.61 16.79
N GLY A 258 -0.89 7.62 17.89
CA GLY A 258 -1.90 6.59 18.16
C GLY A 258 -2.92 6.49 17.04
N GLN A 259 -3.38 7.62 16.50
CA GLN A 259 -4.31 7.66 15.38
C GLN A 259 -3.67 7.21 14.05
N GLY A 260 -2.40 7.57 13.81
CA GLY A 260 -1.64 7.10 12.66
C GLY A 260 -1.49 5.58 12.63
N VAL A 261 -1.16 4.97 13.78
CA VAL A 261 -1.12 3.51 13.94
C VAL A 261 -2.50 2.88 13.67
N ARG A 262 -3.58 3.47 14.20
CA ARG A 262 -4.95 2.98 13.98
C ARG A 262 -5.34 3.04 12.50
N GLU A 263 -5.05 4.13 11.80
CA GLU A 263 -5.38 4.27 10.38
C GLU A 263 -4.56 3.31 9.51
N THR A 264 -3.26 3.18 9.77
CA THR A 264 -2.42 2.17 9.11
C THR A 264 -2.97 0.76 9.34
N GLY A 265 -3.35 0.41 10.57
CA GLY A 265 -3.97 -0.87 10.89
C GLY A 265 -5.34 -1.07 10.22
N ALA A 266 -6.16 -0.02 10.11
CA ALA A 266 -7.46 -0.07 9.44
C ALA A 266 -7.32 -0.32 7.92
N ILE A 267 -6.34 0.33 7.27
CA ILE A 267 -6.00 0.09 5.87
C ILE A 267 -5.54 -1.35 5.69
N LEU A 268 -4.60 -1.82 6.53
CA LEU A 268 -4.09 -3.20 6.47
C LEU A 268 -5.21 -4.23 6.67
N ASN A 269 -6.08 -4.03 7.66
CA ASN A 269 -7.22 -4.91 7.92
C ASN A 269 -8.20 -4.93 6.74
N THR A 270 -8.44 -3.77 6.11
CA THR A 270 -9.27 -3.67 4.90
C THR A 270 -8.66 -4.48 3.76
N THR A 271 -7.36 -4.33 3.51
CA THR A 271 -6.63 -5.09 2.49
C THR A 271 -6.70 -6.60 2.76
N LEU A 272 -6.42 -7.03 4.00
CA LEU A 272 -6.49 -8.44 4.40
C LEU A 272 -7.90 -9.02 4.26
N THR A 273 -8.92 -8.30 4.70
CA THR A 273 -10.33 -8.72 4.56
C THR A 273 -10.69 -8.88 3.09
N TYR A 274 -10.32 -7.90 2.26
CA TYR A 274 -10.59 -7.93 0.83
C TYR A 274 -9.93 -9.13 0.14
N ILE A 275 -8.63 -9.35 0.40
CA ILE A 275 -7.89 -10.50 -0.13
C ILE A 275 -8.51 -11.81 0.35
N GLY A 276 -8.81 -11.95 1.64
CA GLY A 276 -9.44 -13.14 2.20
C GLY A 276 -10.78 -13.46 1.53
N ARG A 277 -11.60 -12.43 1.26
CA ARG A 277 -12.88 -12.61 0.57
C ARG A 277 -12.71 -13.09 -0.87
N ILE A 278 -11.68 -12.62 -1.58
CA ILE A 278 -11.35 -13.14 -2.92
C ILE A 278 -11.03 -14.63 -2.86
N PHE A 279 -10.18 -15.05 -1.92
CA PHE A 279 -9.83 -16.47 -1.77
C PHE A 279 -11.03 -17.34 -1.39
N THR A 280 -12.02 -16.79 -0.67
CA THR A 280 -13.28 -17.51 -0.37
C THR A 280 -14.31 -17.46 -1.50
N GLY A 281 -14.00 -16.83 -2.65
CA GLY A 281 -14.94 -16.64 -3.76
C GLY A 281 -16.07 -15.64 -3.48
N ARG A 282 -15.98 -14.90 -2.37
CA ARG A 282 -16.97 -13.88 -1.98
C ARG A 282 -16.75 -12.54 -2.65
N GLU A 283 -15.56 -12.26 -3.20
CA GLU A 283 -15.24 -11.03 -3.96
C GLU A 283 -14.55 -11.38 -5.28
N SER A 284 -14.69 -10.53 -6.31
CA SER A 284 -13.97 -10.70 -7.58
C SER A 284 -12.60 -10.01 -7.55
N GLY A 285 -11.62 -10.60 -8.24
CA GLY A 285 -10.29 -10.00 -8.43
C GLY A 285 -10.31 -8.72 -9.27
N ASP A 286 -11.44 -8.42 -9.92
CA ASP A 286 -11.61 -7.31 -10.87
C ASP A 286 -11.51 -5.94 -10.19
N GLN A 287 -11.46 -5.83 -8.86
CA GLN A 287 -11.24 -4.54 -8.21
C GLN A 287 -9.78 -4.21 -7.96
N PHE A 288 -8.84 -5.15 -8.20
CA PHE A 288 -7.41 -4.82 -8.19
C PHE A 288 -7.10 -3.83 -9.30
N SER A 289 -6.53 -2.69 -8.90
CA SER A 289 -6.01 -1.68 -9.81
C SER A 289 -4.55 -1.96 -10.08
N GLY A 290 -4.17 -2.06 -11.34
CA GLY A 290 -2.77 -2.14 -11.76
C GLY A 290 -2.10 -0.76 -11.74
N PRO A 291 -0.87 -0.66 -12.29
CA PRO A 291 -0.14 0.60 -12.36
C PRO A 291 -0.91 1.72 -13.07
N LEU A 292 -1.71 1.38 -14.09
CA LEU A 292 -2.53 2.36 -14.83
C LEU A 292 -3.69 2.86 -13.98
N GLY A 293 -4.35 1.97 -13.23
CA GLY A 293 -5.41 2.32 -12.30
C GLY A 293 -4.92 3.21 -11.16
N ILE A 294 -3.72 2.93 -10.62
CA ILE A 294 -3.07 3.77 -9.59
C ILE A 294 -2.71 5.14 -10.16
N ALA A 295 -2.15 5.21 -11.39
CA ALA A 295 -1.87 6.48 -12.05
C ALA A 295 -3.15 7.30 -12.30
N LYS A 296 -4.23 6.65 -12.77
CA LYS A 296 -5.55 7.26 -12.94
C LYS A 296 -6.09 7.80 -11.61
N ALA A 297 -6.00 7.02 -10.54
CA ALA A 297 -6.45 7.43 -9.22
C ALA A 297 -5.68 8.66 -8.72
N SER A 298 -4.34 8.64 -8.88
CA SER A 298 -3.47 9.76 -8.50
C SER A 298 -3.85 11.04 -9.24
N GLY A 299 -4.07 11.01 -10.55
CA GLY A 299 -4.43 12.23 -11.28
C GLY A 299 -5.90 12.64 -11.12
N ALA A 300 -6.83 11.72 -10.84
CA ALA A 300 -8.20 12.07 -10.47
C ALA A 300 -8.23 12.84 -9.14
N LEU A 301 -7.41 12.40 -8.18
CA LEU A 301 -7.17 13.11 -6.92
C LEU A 301 -6.52 14.49 -7.14
N THR A 302 -5.52 14.58 -8.03
CA THR A 302 -4.93 15.88 -8.44
C THR A 302 -6.00 16.81 -9.01
N ASN A 303 -6.83 16.33 -9.94
CA ASN A 303 -7.88 17.14 -10.57
C ASN A 303 -8.93 17.60 -9.55
N ALA A 304 -9.31 16.75 -8.60
CA ALA A 304 -10.22 17.11 -7.52
C ALA A 304 -9.62 18.19 -6.61
N ALA A 305 -8.32 18.08 -6.28
CA ALA A 305 -7.60 19.08 -5.48
C ALA A 305 -7.51 20.45 -6.18
N VAL A 306 -7.28 20.45 -7.50
CA VAL A 306 -7.23 21.65 -8.35
C VAL A 306 -8.62 22.29 -8.50
N ALA A 307 -9.65 21.47 -8.74
CA ALA A 307 -11.02 21.97 -8.91
C ALA A 307 -11.63 22.56 -7.63
N ALA A 308 -11.16 22.12 -6.45
CA ALA A 308 -11.69 22.57 -5.17
C ALA A 308 -11.40 24.03 -4.85
N ASN A 309 -10.29 24.61 -5.33
CA ASN A 309 -9.95 26.02 -5.09
C ASN A 309 -9.17 26.60 -6.28
N PRO A 310 -9.60 27.72 -6.90
CA PRO A 310 -8.89 28.32 -8.02
C PRO A 310 -7.63 29.12 -7.62
N GLU A 311 -7.43 29.39 -6.32
CA GLU A 311 -6.27 30.13 -5.81
C GLU A 311 -4.95 29.34 -5.98
N PRO A 312 -3.90 29.89 -6.64
CA PRO A 312 -2.67 29.15 -6.96
C PRO A 312 -1.99 28.48 -5.76
N TRP A 313 -1.91 29.18 -4.62
CA TRP A 313 -1.32 28.61 -3.40
C TRP A 313 -2.17 27.51 -2.77
N ALA A 314 -3.51 27.65 -2.83
CA ALA A 314 -4.42 26.64 -2.32
C ALA A 314 -4.33 25.35 -3.13
N ILE A 315 -4.15 25.45 -4.45
CA ILE A 315 -3.91 24.31 -5.34
C ILE A 315 -2.66 23.55 -4.93
N VAL A 316 -1.52 24.24 -4.76
CA VAL A 316 -0.25 23.62 -4.37
C VAL A 316 -0.37 22.92 -3.02
N ARG A 317 -0.97 23.59 -2.03
CA ARG A 317 -1.20 23.01 -0.71
C ARG A 317 -2.10 21.77 -0.77
N ASN A 318 -3.23 21.85 -1.47
CA ASN A 318 -4.17 20.74 -1.57
C ASN A 318 -3.55 19.55 -2.32
N LEU A 319 -2.74 19.82 -3.35
CA LEU A 319 -2.00 18.80 -4.07
C LEU A 319 -0.98 18.11 -3.16
N LEU A 320 -0.18 18.89 -2.41
CA LEU A 320 0.78 18.32 -1.46
C LEU A 320 0.09 17.45 -0.42
N LEU A 321 -1.00 17.92 0.20
CA LEU A 321 -1.75 17.14 1.19
C LEU A 321 -2.32 15.85 0.58
N THR A 322 -2.86 15.93 -0.63
CA THR A 322 -3.46 14.79 -1.33
C THR A 322 -2.41 13.75 -1.71
N LEU A 323 -1.29 14.16 -2.31
CA LEU A 323 -0.19 13.26 -2.67
C LEU A 323 0.49 12.67 -1.44
N THR A 324 0.58 13.44 -0.36
CA THR A 324 1.12 12.97 0.92
C THR A 324 0.23 11.88 1.53
N SER A 325 -1.08 12.12 1.59
CA SER A 325 -2.05 11.11 2.04
C SER A 325 -2.02 9.85 1.15
N PHE A 326 -1.96 10.04 -0.16
CA PHE A 326 -1.85 8.94 -1.12
C PHE A 326 -0.54 8.14 -0.95
N ALA A 327 0.59 8.82 -0.69
CA ALA A 327 1.85 8.17 -0.38
C ALA A 327 1.76 7.30 0.88
N ALA A 328 1.04 7.74 1.92
CA ALA A 328 0.81 6.93 3.11
C ALA A 328 0.04 5.64 2.79
N ILE A 329 -1.07 5.75 2.06
CA ILE A 329 -1.89 4.59 1.66
C ILE A 329 -1.08 3.61 0.80
N LEU A 330 -0.37 4.13 -0.22
CA LEU A 330 0.49 3.30 -1.07
C LEU A 330 1.65 2.68 -0.29
N SER A 331 2.21 3.39 0.69
CA SER A 331 3.28 2.86 1.53
C SER A 331 2.81 1.65 2.35
N VAL A 332 1.63 1.72 2.98
CA VAL A 332 1.02 0.55 3.65
C VAL A 332 0.85 -0.61 2.66
N GLY A 333 0.31 -0.33 1.47
CA GLY A 333 0.10 -1.33 0.43
C GLY A 333 1.40 -2.01 -0.04
N ILE A 334 2.42 -1.23 -0.37
CA ILE A 334 3.72 -1.75 -0.84
C ILE A 334 4.44 -2.50 0.28
N GLY A 335 4.45 -1.97 1.51
CA GLY A 335 5.01 -2.67 2.67
C GLY A 335 4.31 -4.02 2.92
N PHE A 336 2.98 -4.05 2.85
CA PHE A 336 2.23 -5.30 2.98
C PHE A 336 2.52 -6.28 1.85
N LEU A 337 2.47 -5.85 0.59
CA LEU A 337 2.70 -6.70 -0.57
C LEU A 337 4.11 -7.32 -0.51
N ASN A 338 5.13 -6.54 -0.15
CA ASN A 338 6.50 -7.06 -0.04
C ASN A 338 6.68 -8.03 1.13
N LEU A 339 5.81 -8.05 2.14
CA LEU A 339 5.81 -9.09 3.17
C LEU A 339 5.09 -10.38 2.76
N MET A 340 4.34 -10.39 1.66
CA MET A 340 3.67 -11.62 1.22
C MET A 340 4.69 -12.70 0.86
N PRO A 341 4.39 -13.99 1.12
CA PRO A 341 5.30 -15.11 0.87
C PRO A 341 5.37 -15.47 -0.63
N ILE A 342 5.62 -14.48 -1.47
CA ILE A 342 5.75 -14.61 -2.92
C ILE A 342 7.24 -14.57 -3.26
N PRO A 343 7.80 -15.60 -3.90
CA PRO A 343 9.18 -15.57 -4.38
C PRO A 343 9.39 -14.36 -5.29
N VAL A 344 10.57 -13.72 -5.22
CA VAL A 344 10.93 -12.41 -5.83
C VAL A 344 10.65 -11.20 -4.91
N LEU A 345 9.70 -11.29 -3.98
CA LEU A 345 9.48 -10.26 -2.96
C LEU A 345 10.28 -10.57 -1.68
N ASP A 346 10.43 -9.58 -0.81
CA ASP A 346 11.12 -9.72 0.48
C ASP A 346 10.55 -10.86 1.33
N GLY A 347 9.23 -11.00 1.37
CA GLY A 347 8.53 -12.06 2.09
C GLY A 347 8.85 -13.46 1.53
N GLY A 348 9.21 -13.57 0.26
CA GLY A 348 9.75 -14.81 -0.32
C GLY A 348 11.13 -15.17 0.26
N HIS A 349 12.01 -14.18 0.44
CA HIS A 349 13.29 -14.39 1.12
C HIS A 349 13.08 -14.76 2.60
N LEU A 350 12.14 -14.10 3.28
CA LEU A 350 11.76 -14.45 4.66
C LEU A 350 11.23 -15.88 4.76
N LEU A 351 10.45 -16.34 3.78
CA LEU A 351 9.98 -17.74 3.70
C LEU A 351 11.16 -18.71 3.54
N PHE A 352 12.15 -18.38 2.71
CA PHE A 352 13.35 -19.19 2.56
C PHE A 352 14.19 -19.23 3.85
N TYR A 353 14.28 -18.13 4.58
CA TYR A 353 14.97 -18.08 5.87
C TYR A 353 14.22 -18.83 6.97
N ALA A 354 12.88 -18.78 6.96
CA ALA A 354 12.04 -19.57 7.85
C ALA A 354 12.25 -21.07 7.61
N TYR A 355 12.29 -21.49 6.33
CA TYR A 355 12.65 -22.86 5.97
C TYR A 355 14.05 -23.21 6.47
N GLU A 356 15.05 -22.37 6.23
CA GLU A 356 16.43 -22.62 6.66
C GLU A 356 16.55 -22.76 8.18
N ALA A 357 15.82 -21.95 8.95
CA ALA A 357 15.79 -22.02 10.40
C ALA A 357 15.23 -23.36 10.92
N VAL A 358 14.18 -23.88 10.29
CA VAL A 358 13.55 -25.16 10.65
C VAL A 358 14.39 -26.35 10.16
N ALA A 359 14.78 -26.33 8.88
CA ALA A 359 15.52 -27.42 8.25
C ALA A 359 17.00 -27.47 8.66
N ARG A 360 17.50 -26.42 9.32
CA ARG A 360 18.93 -26.21 9.67
C ARG A 360 19.87 -26.32 8.47
N ARG A 361 19.34 -26.12 7.26
CA ARG A 361 20.08 -26.14 6.01
C ARG A 361 19.46 -25.17 5.01
N PRO A 362 20.28 -24.43 4.23
CA PRO A 362 19.76 -23.58 3.18
C PRO A 362 19.05 -24.42 2.14
N MET A 363 18.01 -23.83 1.54
CA MET A 363 17.27 -24.45 0.45
C MET A 363 18.17 -24.64 -0.76
N ALA A 364 18.07 -25.80 -1.42
CA ALA A 364 18.88 -26.08 -2.60
C ALA A 364 18.66 -25.00 -3.67
N ALA A 365 19.74 -24.53 -4.31
CA ALA A 365 19.67 -23.44 -5.28
C ALA A 365 18.67 -23.70 -6.41
N ARG A 366 18.57 -24.95 -6.89
CA ARG A 366 17.57 -25.36 -7.89
C ARG A 366 16.12 -25.09 -7.45
N VAL A 367 15.82 -25.31 -6.16
CA VAL A 367 14.48 -25.07 -5.60
C VAL A 367 14.23 -23.59 -5.42
N GLN A 368 15.23 -22.82 -4.98
CA GLN A 368 15.12 -21.36 -4.89
C GLN A 368 14.92 -20.73 -6.26
N GLU A 369 15.71 -21.14 -7.26
CA GLU A 369 15.63 -20.68 -8.64
C GLU A 369 14.26 -21.03 -9.26
N ALA A 370 13.78 -22.25 -9.07
CA ALA A 370 12.42 -22.63 -9.47
C ALA A 370 11.38 -21.76 -8.77
N GLY A 371 11.55 -21.51 -7.47
CA GLY A 371 10.73 -20.59 -6.68
C GLY A 371 10.68 -19.20 -7.31
N TYR A 372 11.83 -18.57 -7.60
CA TYR A 372 11.89 -17.25 -8.23
C TYR A 372 11.26 -17.24 -9.62
N ARG A 373 11.47 -18.27 -10.45
CA ARG A 373 10.84 -18.37 -11.77
C ARG A 373 9.32 -18.44 -11.68
N VAL A 374 8.79 -19.24 -10.74
CA VAL A 374 7.35 -19.32 -10.47
C VAL A 374 6.84 -17.99 -9.94
N GLY A 375 7.53 -17.38 -8.97
CA GLY A 375 7.18 -16.08 -8.42
C GLY A 375 7.16 -14.97 -9.47
N LEU A 376 8.16 -14.93 -10.35
CA LEU A 376 8.23 -13.98 -11.45
C LEU A 376 7.12 -14.20 -12.47
N ALA A 377 6.81 -15.47 -12.81
CA ALA A 377 5.70 -15.79 -13.69
C ALA A 377 4.34 -15.39 -13.08
N LEU A 378 4.14 -15.62 -11.78
CA LEU A 378 2.95 -15.19 -11.05
C LEU A 378 2.84 -13.67 -10.99
N LEU A 379 3.93 -12.96 -10.68
CA LEU A 379 3.96 -11.50 -10.62
C LEU A 379 3.69 -10.90 -12.01
N ALA A 380 4.34 -11.40 -13.06
CA ALA A 380 4.11 -10.97 -14.43
C ALA A 380 2.67 -11.25 -14.86
N GLY A 381 2.13 -12.44 -14.54
CA GLY A 381 0.74 -12.80 -14.79
C GLY A 381 -0.25 -11.86 -14.08
N LEU A 382 0.00 -11.54 -12.80
CA LEU A 382 -0.80 -10.60 -12.03
C LEU A 382 -0.71 -9.18 -12.62
N MET A 383 0.48 -8.73 -13.01
CA MET A 383 0.66 -7.41 -13.64
C MET A 383 -0.08 -7.33 -14.99
N LEU A 384 -0.02 -8.39 -15.81
CA LEU A 384 -0.76 -8.47 -17.07
C LEU A 384 -2.27 -8.47 -16.82
N PHE A 385 -2.75 -9.28 -15.88
CA PHE A 385 -4.16 -9.33 -15.48
C PHE A 385 -4.65 -7.97 -14.96
N ALA A 386 -3.89 -7.34 -14.05
CA ALA A 386 -4.24 -6.04 -13.49
C ALA A 386 -4.24 -4.94 -14.55
N THR A 387 -3.25 -4.94 -15.46
CA THR A 387 -3.19 -4.01 -16.59
C THR A 387 -4.37 -4.23 -17.55
N TRP A 388 -4.71 -5.48 -17.86
CA TRP A 388 -5.85 -5.82 -18.68
C TRP A 388 -7.17 -5.34 -18.05
N ASN A 389 -7.33 -5.57 -16.74
CA ASN A 389 -8.47 -5.12 -15.97
C ASN A 389 -8.57 -3.59 -15.93
N ASP A 390 -7.44 -2.88 -15.75
CA ASP A 390 -7.40 -1.42 -15.83
C ASP A 390 -7.86 -0.93 -17.21
N LEU A 391 -7.41 -1.56 -18.30
CA LEU A 391 -7.82 -1.22 -19.66
C LEU A 391 -9.32 -1.41 -19.87
N GLN A 392 -9.91 -2.47 -19.32
CA GLN A 392 -11.35 -2.69 -19.34
C GLN A 392 -12.11 -1.61 -18.55
N LYS A 393 -11.65 -1.26 -17.35
CA LYS A 393 -12.23 -0.18 -16.52
C LYS A 393 -12.13 1.19 -17.15
N LEU A 394 -11.08 1.43 -17.93
CA LEU A 394 -10.81 2.71 -18.60
C LEU A 394 -11.65 2.94 -19.86
N ASN A 395 -12.48 1.98 -20.30
CA ASN A 395 -13.27 2.05 -21.54
C ASN A 395 -12.42 2.45 -22.78
N LEU A 396 -11.10 2.19 -22.78
CA LEU A 396 -10.21 2.60 -23.87
C LEU A 396 -10.65 1.99 -25.22
N PHE A 397 -11.27 0.81 -25.17
CA PHE A 397 -11.83 0.14 -26.34
C PHE A 397 -13.07 0.83 -26.93
N LYS A 398 -13.86 1.60 -26.15
CA LYS A 398 -14.93 2.45 -26.72
C LYS A 398 -14.36 3.65 -27.46
N PHE A 399 -13.23 4.19 -26.99
CA PHE A 399 -12.54 5.29 -27.66
C PHE A 399 -11.90 4.83 -28.99
N LEU A 400 -11.30 3.63 -29.02
CA LEU A 400 -10.76 3.05 -30.26
C LEU A 400 -11.85 2.54 -31.22
N GLY A 401 -12.93 1.94 -30.70
CA GLY A 401 -14.07 1.51 -31.52
C GLY A 401 -14.83 2.67 -32.17
N GLY A 402 -14.85 3.85 -31.56
CA GLY A 402 -15.41 5.07 -32.15
C GLY A 402 -14.46 5.84 -33.08
N LEU A 403 -13.22 5.38 -33.26
CA LEU A 403 -12.27 5.91 -34.25
C LEU A 403 -12.25 5.06 -35.54
N VAL A 404 -12.82 3.87 -35.49
CA VAL A 404 -12.89 2.91 -36.62
C VAL A 404 -14.34 2.77 -37.15
N SER A 405 -15.31 3.42 -36.50
CA SER A 405 -16.65 3.72 -37.01
C SER A 405 -16.75 5.19 -37.35
#